data_AF-A0A2V8MIL1-F1
#
_entry.id   AF-A0A2V8MIL1-F1
#
_cell.length_a   1.000
_cell.length_b   1.000
_cell.length_c   1.000
_cell.angle_alpha   90.00
_cell.angle_beta   90.00
_cell.angle_gamma   90.00
#
_symmetry.space_group_name_H-M   'P 1'
#
loop_
_entity.id
_entity.type
_entity.pdbx_description
1 polymer ?
#
loop_
_entity_poly.entity_id
_entity_poly.type
_entity_poly.pdbx_seq_one_letter_code
_entity_poly.pdbx_strand_id
1 'polypeptide(L)'
;MRATIVLTVLLAVGAPAQNRTSRTLDIYVVDVEGGNATLFISPSGESLLIDTGNAGAAAARDAGRIMAAAKDAGLKQIDHLITTHWHGDHFGGMAELASRIPIRE
;
A
#
# COMPACT_ATOMS: atom_id res chain seq x y z
N MET A 1 -68.35 8.50 -23.99
CA MET A 1 -67.46 7.78 -23.05
C MET A 1 -66.05 7.90 -23.62
N ARG A 2 -65.22 8.79 -23.07
CA ARG A 2 -63.87 9.08 -23.60
C ARG A 2 -62.89 8.18 -22.87
N ALA A 3 -62.30 7.23 -23.60
CA ALA A 3 -61.26 6.34 -23.08
C ALA A 3 -59.97 7.14 -22.88
N THR A 4 -59.56 7.33 -21.63
CA THR A 4 -58.28 7.93 -21.28
C THR A 4 -57.23 6.82 -21.30
N ILE A 5 -56.39 6.80 -22.33
CA ILE A 5 -55.21 5.92 -22.39
C ILE A 5 -54.15 6.55 -21.47
N VAL A 6 -53.90 5.92 -20.32
CA VAL A 6 -52.79 6.27 -19.44
C VAL A 6 -51.53 5.62 -20.01
N LEU A 7 -50.70 6.42 -20.66
CA LEU A 7 -49.38 5.99 -21.13
C LEU A 7 -48.41 6.00 -19.94
N THR A 8 -48.22 4.84 -19.31
CA THR A 8 -47.22 4.64 -18.27
C THR A 8 -45.83 4.69 -18.91
N VAL A 9 -45.19 5.85 -18.89
CA VAL A 9 -43.78 6.00 -19.25
C VAL A 9 -42.94 5.31 -18.17
N LEU A 10 -42.45 4.10 -18.45
CA LEU A 10 -41.38 3.50 -17.67
C LEU A 10 -40.12 4.36 -17.86
N LEU A 11 -39.84 5.22 -16.89
CA LEU A 11 -38.52 5.80 -16.71
C LEU A 11 -37.56 4.66 -16.41
N ALA A 12 -36.87 4.18 -17.46
CA ALA A 12 -35.68 3.38 -17.30
C ALA A 12 -34.64 4.27 -16.62
N VAL A 13 -34.63 4.26 -15.29
CA VAL A 13 -33.58 4.82 -14.47
C VAL A 13 -32.31 4.08 -14.87
N GLY A 14 -31.52 4.71 -15.73
CA GLY A 14 -30.18 4.25 -16.04
C GLY A 14 -29.46 4.14 -14.71
N ALA A 15 -29.28 2.92 -14.22
CA ALA A 15 -28.41 2.67 -13.09
C ALA A 15 -27.07 3.30 -13.49
N PRO A 16 -26.51 4.27 -12.74
CA PRO A 16 -25.13 4.63 -12.97
C PRO A 16 -24.36 3.33 -12.81
N ALA A 17 -23.76 2.86 -13.91
CA ALA A 17 -22.75 1.82 -13.84
C ALA A 17 -21.73 2.39 -12.84
N GLN A 18 -21.76 1.89 -11.60
CA GLN A 18 -20.79 2.27 -10.60
C GLN A 18 -19.48 1.72 -11.14
N ASN A 19 -18.75 2.54 -11.89
CA ASN A 19 -17.30 2.47 -11.95
C ASN A 19 -16.84 2.67 -10.51
N ARG A 20 -16.91 1.60 -9.71
CA ARG A 20 -16.13 1.52 -8.49
C ARG A 20 -14.72 1.65 -8.99
N THR A 21 -14.10 2.79 -8.72
CA THR A 21 -12.66 2.92 -8.86
C THR A 21 -12.08 1.80 -8.00
N SER A 22 -11.65 0.72 -8.66
CA SER A 22 -10.92 -0.32 -7.96
C SER A 22 -9.72 0.38 -7.36
N ARG A 23 -9.48 0.19 -6.06
CA ARG A 23 -8.20 0.60 -5.49
C ARG A 23 -7.09 -0.09 -6.29
N THR A 24 -6.01 0.63 -6.49
CA THR A 24 -4.83 0.16 -7.22
C THR A 24 -4.00 -0.76 -6.33
N LEU A 25 -3.09 -1.49 -6.95
CA LEU A 25 -1.91 -2.00 -6.27
C LEU A 25 -0.85 -0.91 -6.38
N ASP A 26 -0.48 -0.31 -5.26
CA ASP A 26 0.57 0.72 -5.23
C ASP A 26 1.89 0.09 -4.79
N ILE A 27 2.97 0.42 -5.50
CA ILE A 27 4.30 -0.16 -5.25
C ILE A 27 5.30 0.98 -5.11
N TYR A 28 5.95 1.02 -3.96
CA TYR A 28 7.00 1.97 -3.62
C TYR A 28 8.34 1.23 -3.65
N VAL A 29 9.14 1.51 -4.68
CA VAL A 29 10.56 1.09 -4.71
C VAL A 29 11.35 2.16 -3.96
N VAL A 30 11.73 1.86 -2.72
CA VAL A 30 12.38 2.83 -1.84
C VAL A 30 13.87 2.86 -2.15
N ASP A 31 14.39 4.03 -2.48
CA ASP A 31 15.82 4.22 -2.69
C ASP A 31 16.58 4.06 -1.37
N VAL A 32 17.21 2.91 -1.17
CA VAL A 32 18.09 2.61 -0.03
C VAL A 32 19.58 2.71 -0.41
N GLU A 33 19.91 3.27 -1.58
CA GLU A 33 21.29 3.41 -2.08
C GLU A 33 22.09 2.09 -2.13
N GLY A 34 21.43 0.99 -2.45
CA GLY A 34 21.99 -0.36 -2.54
C GLY A 34 21.20 -1.38 -1.71
N GLY A 35 21.05 -2.59 -2.21
CA GLY A 35 20.18 -3.61 -1.60
C GLY A 35 18.71 -3.44 -2.00
N ASN A 36 17.79 -3.64 -1.04
CA ASN A 36 16.35 -3.59 -1.32
C ASN A 36 15.51 -3.08 -0.14
N ALA A 37 14.45 -2.35 -0.49
CA ALA A 37 13.28 -2.09 0.33
C ALA A 37 12.11 -1.74 -0.60
N THR A 38 11.11 -2.62 -0.70
CA THR A 38 9.95 -2.41 -1.57
C THR A 38 8.65 -2.57 -0.80
N LEU A 39 7.85 -1.51 -0.74
CA LEU A 39 6.56 -1.49 -0.05
C LEU A 39 5.41 -1.63 -1.06
N PHE A 40 4.55 -2.61 -0.84
CA PHE A 40 3.35 -2.88 -1.62
C PHE A 40 2.12 -2.52 -0.80
N ILE A 41 1.13 -1.90 -1.45
CA ILE A 41 -0.19 -1.62 -0.89
C ILE A 41 -1.22 -2.29 -1.77
N SER A 42 -1.87 -3.34 -1.26
CA SER A 42 -2.87 -4.07 -2.02
C SER A 42 -4.14 -3.23 -2.23
N PRO A 43 -5.01 -3.60 -3.19
CA PRO A 43 -6.33 -3.01 -3.30
C PRO A 43 -7.20 -3.16 -2.04
N SER A 44 -6.94 -4.15 -1.17
CA SER A 44 -7.63 -4.27 0.13
C SER A 44 -7.17 -3.20 1.13
N GLY A 45 -5.98 -2.62 0.92
CA GLY A 45 -5.32 -1.67 1.81
C GLY A 45 -4.28 -2.32 2.74
N GLU A 46 -4.01 -3.62 2.57
CA GLU A 46 -2.96 -4.30 3.32
C GLU A 46 -1.58 -3.96 2.76
N SER A 47 -0.60 -3.86 3.65
CA SER A 47 0.78 -3.54 3.28
C SER A 47 1.72 -4.73 3.37
N LEU A 48 2.61 -4.90 2.39
CA LEU A 48 3.74 -5.83 2.44
C LEU A 48 5.04 -5.06 2.21
N LEU A 49 5.99 -5.16 3.14
CA LEU A 49 7.35 -4.68 2.94
C LEU A 49 8.28 -5.86 2.63
N ILE A 50 9.00 -5.78 1.51
CA ILE A 50 10.09 -6.70 1.17
C ILE A 50 11.42 -6.00 1.43
N ASP A 51 12.21 -6.55 2.35
CA ASP A 51 13.50 -6.04 2.82
C ASP A 51 13.46 -4.64 3.46
N THR A 52 14.55 -4.24 4.11
CA THR A 52 14.66 -3.08 5.02
C THR A 52 15.93 -2.25 4.79
N GLY A 53 16.65 -2.49 3.69
CA GLY A 53 17.86 -1.75 3.37
C GLY A 53 19.05 -2.05 4.27
N ASN A 54 19.95 -1.07 4.38
CA ASN A 54 21.32 -1.22 4.85
C ASN A 54 21.47 -1.17 6.38
N ALA A 55 22.46 -1.91 6.88
CA ALA A 55 22.89 -1.90 8.27
C ALA A 55 23.79 -0.70 8.62
N GLY A 56 24.20 -0.60 9.89
CA GLY A 56 25.18 0.37 10.36
C GLY A 56 24.67 1.82 10.26
N ALA A 57 25.54 2.74 9.86
CA ALA A 57 25.21 4.17 9.80
C ALA A 57 24.06 4.49 8.80
N ALA A 58 23.81 3.63 7.83
CA ALA A 58 22.75 3.80 6.84
C ALA A 58 21.36 3.40 7.35
N ALA A 59 21.26 2.57 8.41
CA ALA A 59 19.98 2.03 8.88
C ALA A 59 18.95 3.13 9.21
N ALA A 60 19.38 4.19 9.89
CA ALA A 60 18.50 5.31 10.25
C ALA A 60 18.00 6.10 9.03
N ARG A 61 18.81 6.21 7.97
CA ARG A 61 18.43 6.85 6.71
C ARG A 61 17.42 5.98 5.98
N ASP A 62 17.72 4.69 5.82
CA ASP A 62 16.90 3.76 5.03
C ASP A 62 15.55 3.53 5.71
N ALA A 63 15.52 3.32 7.03
CA ALA A 63 14.28 3.30 7.80
C ALA A 63 13.50 4.62 7.67
N GLY A 64 14.20 5.76 7.64
CA GLY A 64 13.58 7.07 7.40
C GLY A 64 12.87 7.17 6.03
N ARG A 65 13.48 6.63 4.97
CA ARG A 65 12.89 6.60 3.62
C ARG A 65 11.72 5.63 3.53
N ILE A 66 11.80 4.47 4.19
CA ILE A 66 10.68 3.52 4.32
C ILE A 66 9.52 4.18 5.08
N MET A 67 9.79 4.89 6.17
CA MET A 67 8.76 5.64 6.91
C MET A 67 8.12 6.76 6.07
N ALA A 68 8.88 7.40 5.19
CA ALA A 68 8.32 8.38 4.26
C ALA A 68 7.35 7.74 3.26
N ALA A 69 7.70 6.58 2.70
CA ALA A 69 6.80 5.81 1.84
C ALA A 69 5.55 5.32 2.60
N ALA A 70 5.72 4.78 3.81
CA ALA A 70 4.60 4.35 4.66
C ALA A 70 3.65 5.52 4.98
N LYS A 71 4.21 6.70 5.26
CA LYS A 71 3.43 7.93 5.50
C LYS A 71 2.68 8.38 4.25
N ASP A 72 3.31 8.35 3.08
CA ASP A 72 2.69 8.68 1.80
C ASP A 72 1.50 7.74 1.50
N ALA A 73 1.68 6.45 1.76
CA ALA A 73 0.64 5.41 1.66
C ALA A 73 -0.42 5.48 2.78
N GLY A 74 -0.31 6.40 3.75
CA GLY A 74 -1.27 6.53 4.85
C GLY A 74 -1.23 5.40 5.89
N LEU A 75 -0.15 4.63 5.94
CA LEU A 75 0.00 3.50 6.85
C LEU A 75 0.31 3.94 8.28
N LYS A 76 -0.20 3.15 9.23
CA LYS A 76 0.12 3.25 10.66
C LYS A 76 0.89 2.03 11.18
N GLN A 77 0.97 0.99 10.35
CA GLN A 77 1.60 -0.29 10.62
C GLN A 77 2.04 -0.89 9.28
N ILE A 78 2.94 -1.87 9.32
CA ILE A 78 3.23 -2.78 8.21
C ILE A 78 2.59 -4.13 8.55
N ASP A 79 1.62 -4.57 7.75
CA ASP A 79 0.92 -5.85 7.97
C ASP A 79 1.82 -7.07 7.72
N HIS A 80 2.64 -7.03 6.66
CA HIS A 80 3.52 -8.14 6.30
C HIS A 80 4.95 -7.68 6.08
N LEU A 81 5.93 -8.40 6.62
CA LEU A 81 7.34 -8.16 6.29
C LEU A 81 8.03 -9.44 5.83
N ILE A 82 8.69 -9.37 4.67
CA ILE A 82 9.50 -10.47 4.13
C ILE A 82 10.96 -10.00 4.00
N THR A 83 11.87 -10.71 4.65
CA THR A 83 13.31 -10.61 4.36
C THR A 83 13.69 -11.67 3.34
N THR A 84 14.25 -11.25 2.20
CA THR A 84 14.62 -12.15 1.11
C THR A 84 15.82 -13.02 1.47
N HIS A 85 16.84 -12.44 2.10
CA HIS A 85 18.03 -13.11 2.61
C HIS A 85 18.80 -12.21 3.60
N TRP A 86 19.84 -12.77 4.21
CA TRP A 86 20.53 -12.17 5.37
C TRP A 86 21.76 -11.33 5.04
N HIS A 87 21.80 -10.68 3.87
CA HIS A 87 22.82 -9.67 3.61
C HIS A 87 22.45 -8.33 4.24
N GLY A 88 23.47 -7.58 4.68
CA GLY A 88 23.30 -6.36 5.46
C GLY A 88 22.54 -5.25 4.74
N ASP A 89 22.43 -5.31 3.42
CA ASP A 89 21.68 -4.41 2.54
C ASP A 89 20.21 -4.85 2.30
N HIS A 90 19.78 -5.94 2.94
CA HIS A 90 18.41 -6.46 2.90
C HIS A 90 17.76 -6.47 4.29
N PHE A 91 18.40 -7.05 5.30
CA PHE A 91 17.82 -7.12 6.66
C PHE A 91 18.32 -6.00 7.60
N GLY A 92 19.28 -5.19 7.15
CA GLY A 92 20.08 -4.35 8.04
C GLY A 92 19.31 -3.23 8.75
N GLY A 93 18.30 -2.66 8.09
CA GLY A 93 17.44 -1.63 8.67
C GLY A 93 16.31 -2.16 9.55
N MET A 94 16.16 -3.47 9.70
CA MET A 94 15.01 -4.11 10.39
C MET A 94 14.78 -3.59 11.81
N ALA A 95 15.81 -3.66 12.66
CA ALA A 95 15.69 -3.27 14.06
C ALA A 95 15.37 -1.77 14.21
N GLU A 96 15.96 -0.95 13.34
CA GLU A 96 15.72 0.48 13.31
C GLU A 96 14.28 0.79 12.88
N LEU A 97 13.79 0.14 11.82
CA LEU A 97 12.42 0.31 11.32
C LEU A 97 11.38 -0.16 12.35
N ALA A 98 11.59 -1.33 12.97
CA ALA A 98 10.69 -1.90 13.96
C ALA A 98 10.54 -1.01 15.22
N SER A 99 11.52 -0.14 15.49
CA SER A 99 11.43 0.85 16.58
C SER A 99 10.50 2.04 16.24
N ARG A 100 10.14 2.22 14.97
CA ARG A 100 9.44 3.41 14.44
C ARG A 100 8.00 3.13 14.01
N ILE A 101 7.70 1.91 13.58
CA ILE A 101 6.37 1.50 13.12
C ILE A 101 6.08 0.06 13.55
N PRO A 102 4.86 -0.26 14.02
CA PRO A 102 4.47 -1.64 14.27
C PRO A 102 4.56 -2.47 12.99
N ILE A 103 5.17 -3.65 13.10
CA ILE A 103 5.22 -4.67 12.06
C ILE A 103 4.45 -5.88 12.60
N ARG A 104 3.54 -6.42 11.81
CA ARG A 104 2.71 -7.56 12.21
C ARG A 104 3.39 -8.88 11.81
N GLU A 105 2.88 -9.56 10.80
CA GLU A 105 3.24 -10.94 10.47
C GLU A 105 4.31 -11.02 9.36
#